data_AF-A0A522WGP4-F1
#
_entry.id   AF-A0A522WGP4-F1
#
_cell.length_a   1.000
_cell.length_b   1.000
_cell.length_c   1.000
_cell.angle_alpha   90.00
_cell.angle_beta   90.00
_cell.angle_gamma   90.00
#
_symmetry.space_group_name_H-M   'P 1'
#
loop_
_entity.id
_entity.type
_entity.pdbx_description
1 polymer ?
#
loop_
_entity_poly.entity_id
_entity_poly.type
_entity_poly.pdbx_seq_one_letter_code
_entity_poly.pdbx_strand_id
1 'polypeptide(L)'
;MTGTPALDHLARLAGIEDGWWDFFGEWRVVPPETKRVFLAAMGLPAGDDDEARVSLRDLLARPWRRWLEPVLVVEEHTPPPSISITLPHAADHREFGWTLEEELGIVHRGRFRPSELRWGEEHELEGRLIHRRWLDLPALPPIGYHRFVLTDSEGHSARMTLIVTPARAFVPEIVADGPGAWGIATQVYALRSAGDWGVGSYAGLADLAAGAARLGAACVGVNPLHALFPSHPDRFSPYSPSSRRFLNTAYIDVETIPEFAECQEARRMFASPGFQASLARVRGYRLIEYRDVAQLARPMLEALYRWFRKTHLEPETERGLSFRAFQAAGGEQARAFAVFEALHERFEQEGNGYWRQWPDGLRRPDSPEVIAFAEKNLERVEFFHWLQFIADQQLGAAHGAGKDAGAAMGLYRDLAVGIAGDGAEAWAEQDALALGVSVGAPPDPLALKGQDW
;
A
#
# COMPACT_ATOMS: atom_id res chain seq x y z
N MET A 1 1.98 29.79 -24.40
CA MET A 1 1.04 29.91 -23.28
C MET A 1 -0.37 29.90 -23.87
N THR A 2 -1.05 28.76 -23.81
CA THR A 2 -2.37 28.55 -24.45
C THR A 2 -3.51 28.37 -23.42
N GLY A 3 -3.21 28.37 -22.11
CA GLY A 3 -4.19 28.32 -21.03
C GLY A 3 -4.65 29.71 -20.58
N THR A 4 -5.76 29.76 -19.83
CA THR A 4 -6.17 31.00 -19.15
C THR A 4 -5.32 31.21 -17.89
N PRO A 5 -5.08 32.46 -17.46
CA PRO A 5 -4.25 32.73 -16.28
C PRO A 5 -4.71 32.00 -15.01
N ALA A 6 -6.02 31.76 -14.86
CA ALA A 6 -6.58 31.03 -13.73
C ALA A 6 -6.27 29.52 -13.80
N LEU A 7 -6.41 28.90 -14.97
CA LEU A 7 -6.09 27.49 -15.18
C LEU A 7 -4.61 27.21 -14.94
N ASP A 8 -3.72 28.03 -15.49
CA ASP A 8 -2.27 27.88 -15.32
C ASP A 8 -1.82 28.13 -13.87
N HIS A 9 -2.51 29.01 -13.14
CA HIS A 9 -2.24 29.23 -11.72
C HIS A 9 -2.72 28.05 -10.87
N LEU A 10 -3.94 27.56 -11.12
CA LEU A 10 -4.49 26.38 -10.44
C LEU A 10 -3.62 25.14 -10.66
N ALA A 11 -3.20 24.89 -11.91
CA ALA A 11 -2.33 23.77 -12.26
C ALA A 11 -1.00 23.80 -11.49
N ARG A 12 -0.33 24.97 -11.45
CA ARG A 12 0.93 25.12 -10.71
C ARG A 12 0.76 24.91 -9.21
N LEU A 13 -0.31 25.45 -8.61
CA LEU A 13 -0.61 25.23 -7.19
C LEU A 13 -0.96 23.76 -6.88
N ALA A 14 -1.55 23.05 -7.83
CA ALA A 14 -1.80 21.61 -7.72
C ALA A 14 -0.55 20.76 -7.95
N GLY A 15 0.59 21.34 -8.35
CA GLY A 15 1.83 20.61 -8.63
C GLY A 15 1.92 20.02 -10.04
N ILE A 16 1.10 20.50 -10.98
CA ILE A 16 1.22 20.15 -12.41
C ILE A 16 2.25 21.10 -13.04
N GLU A 17 3.35 20.52 -13.53
CA GLU A 17 4.42 21.24 -14.24
C GLU A 17 3.91 21.92 -15.51
N ASP A 18 4.52 23.05 -15.88
CA ASP A 18 4.14 23.79 -17.09
C ASP A 18 4.60 23.08 -18.38
N GLY A 19 5.55 22.16 -18.27
CA GLY A 19 6.14 21.43 -19.38
C GLY A 19 7.27 20.52 -18.94
N TRP A 20 7.89 19.85 -19.91
CA TRP A 20 9.05 18.99 -19.70
C TRP A 20 10.01 19.07 -20.89
N TRP A 21 11.26 18.70 -20.69
CA TRP A 21 12.21 18.49 -21.77
C TRP A 21 12.04 17.07 -22.32
N ASP A 22 11.78 16.95 -23.61
CA ASP A 22 11.75 15.64 -24.25
C ASP A 22 13.15 15.11 -24.57
N PHE A 23 13.24 13.87 -25.05
CA PHE A 23 14.51 13.24 -25.38
C PHE A 23 15.22 13.85 -26.61
N PHE A 24 14.56 14.70 -27.39
CA PHE A 24 15.19 15.49 -28.45
C PHE A 24 15.78 16.80 -27.92
N GLY A 25 15.60 17.10 -26.62
CA GLY A 25 16.01 18.36 -26.02
C GLY A 25 15.08 19.52 -26.36
N GLU A 26 13.84 19.24 -26.77
CA GLU A 26 12.82 20.26 -27.01
C GLU A 26 11.92 20.43 -25.78
N TRP A 27 11.64 21.67 -25.40
CA TRP A 27 10.67 21.96 -24.34
C TRP A 27 9.24 21.72 -24.85
N ARG A 28 8.53 20.81 -24.19
CA ARG A 28 7.13 20.48 -24.44
C ARG A 28 6.26 21.15 -23.38
N VAL A 29 5.35 22.01 -23.81
CA VAL A 29 4.37 22.67 -22.92
C VAL A 29 3.22 21.72 -22.67
N VAL A 30 2.75 21.61 -21.41
CA VAL A 30 1.54 20.82 -21.09
C VAL A 30 0.31 21.51 -21.69
N PRO A 31 -0.47 20.83 -22.56
CA PRO A 31 -1.68 21.40 -23.14
C PRO A 31 -2.75 21.74 -22.08
N PRO A 32 -3.55 22.80 -22.28
CA PRO A 32 -4.64 23.15 -21.36
C PRO A 32 -5.59 21.99 -21.09
N GLU A 33 -5.92 21.19 -22.10
CA GLU A 33 -6.82 20.05 -22.02
C GLU A 33 -6.27 18.99 -21.06
N THR A 34 -4.96 18.72 -21.12
CA THR A 34 -4.28 17.83 -20.18
C THR A 34 -4.34 18.39 -18.77
N LYS A 35 -4.09 19.69 -18.57
CA LYS A 35 -4.21 20.32 -17.23
C LYS A 35 -5.61 20.11 -16.64
N ARG A 36 -6.66 20.29 -17.44
CA ARG A 36 -8.06 20.09 -17.01
C ARG A 36 -8.34 18.64 -16.59
N VAL A 37 -7.84 17.65 -17.35
CA VAL A 37 -7.99 16.22 -17.01
C VAL A 37 -7.32 15.88 -15.68
N PHE A 38 -6.06 16.29 -15.50
CA PHE A 38 -5.33 16.03 -14.24
C PHE A 38 -5.98 16.74 -13.05
N LEU A 39 -6.36 18.01 -13.21
CA LEU A 39 -7.06 18.76 -12.15
C LEU A 39 -8.38 18.08 -11.75
N ALA A 40 -9.19 17.66 -12.72
CA ALA A 40 -10.43 16.93 -12.43
C ALA A 40 -10.16 15.62 -11.67
N ALA A 41 -9.14 14.84 -12.07
CA ALA A 41 -8.75 13.61 -11.38
C ALA A 41 -8.25 13.86 -9.95
N MET A 42 -7.68 15.04 -9.68
CA MET A 42 -7.26 15.48 -8.34
C MET A 42 -8.40 16.11 -7.50
N GLY A 43 -9.65 16.06 -7.98
CA GLY A 43 -10.79 16.66 -7.29
C GLY A 43 -10.84 18.18 -7.37
N LEU A 44 -10.26 18.77 -8.42
CA LEU A 44 -10.26 20.21 -8.71
C LEU A 44 -10.98 20.46 -10.06
N PRO A 45 -12.32 20.61 -10.07
CA PRO A 45 -13.07 20.87 -11.29
C PRO A 45 -12.50 22.06 -12.07
N ALA A 46 -12.27 21.85 -13.36
CA ALA A 46 -11.67 22.86 -14.24
C ALA A 46 -12.12 22.60 -15.69
N GLY A 47 -13.37 22.20 -15.92
CA GLY A 47 -13.92 21.98 -17.27
C GLY A 47 -13.97 23.27 -18.09
N ASP A 48 -14.20 24.41 -17.44
CA ASP A 48 -14.17 25.74 -18.03
C ASP A 48 -13.38 26.74 -17.15
N ASP A 49 -13.38 28.02 -17.51
CA ASP A 49 -12.64 29.05 -16.78
C ASP A 49 -13.30 29.45 -15.45
N ASP A 50 -14.63 29.34 -15.34
CA ASP A 50 -15.34 29.70 -14.11
C ASP A 50 -15.13 28.61 -13.06
N GLU A 51 -15.21 27.34 -13.46
CA GLU A 51 -14.82 26.21 -12.61
C GLU A 51 -13.36 26.34 -12.15
N ALA A 52 -12.43 26.66 -13.07
CA ALA A 52 -11.03 26.85 -12.70
C ALA A 52 -10.84 28.00 -11.69
N ARG A 53 -11.57 29.11 -11.82
CA ARG A 53 -11.55 30.21 -10.83
C ARG A 53 -12.13 29.79 -9.49
N VAL A 54 -13.22 29.00 -9.48
CA VAL A 54 -13.83 28.48 -8.25
C VAL A 54 -12.86 27.54 -7.53
N SER A 55 -12.29 26.57 -8.24
CA SER A 55 -11.31 25.62 -7.70
C SER A 55 -10.04 26.31 -7.22
N LEU A 56 -9.56 27.33 -7.93
CA LEU A 56 -8.43 28.16 -7.50
C LEU A 56 -8.71 28.87 -6.17
N ARG A 57 -9.89 29.52 -6.04
CA ARG A 57 -10.28 30.17 -4.78
C ARG A 57 -10.41 29.16 -3.64
N ASP A 58 -11.03 28.01 -3.90
CA ASP A 58 -11.17 26.95 -2.89
C ASP A 58 -9.81 26.43 -2.43
N LEU A 59 -8.92 26.09 -3.37
CA LEU A 59 -7.58 25.58 -3.08
C LEU A 59 -6.76 26.58 -2.23
N LEU A 60 -6.80 27.87 -2.57
CA LEU A 60 -6.14 28.93 -1.80
C LEU A 60 -6.74 29.13 -0.41
N ALA A 61 -8.05 28.91 -0.25
CA ALA A 61 -8.75 29.06 1.03
C ALA A 61 -8.59 27.84 1.96
N ARG A 62 -8.33 26.63 1.44
CA ARG A 62 -8.23 25.38 2.23
C ARG A 62 -7.30 25.49 3.45
N PRO A 63 -6.07 26.02 3.35
CA PRO A 63 -5.17 26.17 4.51
C PRO A 63 -5.68 27.12 5.59
N TRP A 64 -6.62 28.01 5.24
CA TRP A 64 -7.21 29.00 6.15
C TRP A 64 -8.48 28.51 6.84
N ARG A 65 -9.08 27.42 6.36
CA ARG A 65 -10.27 26.79 6.95
C ARG A 65 -9.95 25.78 8.06
N ARG A 66 -8.71 25.31 8.14
CA ARG A 66 -8.27 24.30 9.11
C ARG A 66 -7.47 24.92 10.24
N TRP A 67 -7.68 24.47 11.48
CA TRP A 67 -6.90 24.96 12.62
C TRP A 67 -5.44 24.51 12.58
N LEU A 68 -5.23 23.29 12.09
CA LEU A 68 -3.94 22.64 11.96
C LEU A 68 -3.78 22.12 10.55
N GLU A 69 -2.53 22.09 10.08
CA GLU A 69 -2.15 21.29 8.92
C GLU A 69 -2.40 19.80 9.20
N PRO A 70 -2.74 18.98 8.19
CA PRO A 70 -3.03 17.56 8.42
C PRO A 70 -1.78 16.76 8.83
N VAL A 71 -0.61 17.16 8.31
CA VAL A 71 0.67 16.52 8.60
C VAL A 71 1.79 17.56 8.67
N LEU A 72 2.72 17.35 9.60
CA LEU A 72 4.01 18.04 9.66
C LEU A 72 5.10 16.98 9.66
N VAL A 73 6.03 17.06 8.72
CA VAL A 73 7.19 16.16 8.62
C VAL A 73 8.45 16.95 8.94
N VAL A 74 9.25 16.42 9.86
CA VAL A 74 10.50 17.04 10.32
C VAL A 74 11.60 16.01 10.36
N GLU A 75 12.83 16.42 10.08
CA GLU A 75 14.00 15.55 10.16
C GLU A 75 14.54 15.54 11.60
N GLU A 76 15.08 14.42 12.06
CA GLU A 76 15.83 14.34 13.31
C GLU A 76 16.99 15.35 13.33
N HIS A 77 17.47 15.71 14.53
CA HIS A 77 18.54 16.69 14.72
C HIS A 77 18.25 18.12 14.20
N THR A 78 17.03 18.40 13.72
CA THR A 78 16.55 19.76 13.51
C THR A 78 16.13 20.41 14.83
N PRO A 79 16.08 21.75 14.92
CA PRO A 79 15.50 22.43 16.07
C PRO A 79 14.04 22.00 16.31
N PRO A 80 13.53 22.11 17.56
CA PRO A 80 12.12 21.83 17.84
C PRO A 80 11.19 22.58 16.87
N PRO A 81 10.18 21.91 16.30
CA PRO A 81 9.41 22.51 15.22
C PRO A 81 8.37 23.49 15.75
N SER A 82 8.01 24.44 14.88
CA SER A 82 6.87 25.33 15.10
C SER A 82 5.63 24.77 14.40
N ILE A 83 4.53 24.64 15.12
CA ILE A 83 3.23 24.24 14.57
C ILE A 83 2.45 25.48 14.16
N SER A 84 2.00 25.52 12.91
CA SER A 84 1.11 26.59 12.43
C SER A 84 -0.30 26.39 12.98
N ILE A 85 -0.81 27.38 13.70
CA ILE A 85 -2.16 27.44 14.25
C ILE A 85 -2.94 28.51 13.48
N THR A 86 -4.02 28.14 12.80
CA THR A 86 -4.82 29.05 11.98
C THR A 86 -6.23 29.19 12.55
N LEU A 87 -6.53 30.31 13.20
CA LEU A 87 -7.78 30.52 13.95
C LEU A 87 -8.43 31.86 13.57
N PRO A 88 -9.76 31.99 13.71
CA PRO A 88 -10.42 33.30 13.57
C PRO A 88 -9.84 34.32 14.55
N HIS A 89 -9.64 35.56 14.12
CA HIS A 89 -9.15 36.66 14.97
C HIS A 89 -9.96 36.80 16.28
N ALA A 90 -11.27 36.59 16.23
CA ALA A 90 -12.15 36.61 17.41
C ALA A 90 -11.77 35.59 18.51
N ALA A 91 -10.93 34.61 18.19
CA ALA A 91 -10.40 33.63 19.13
C ALA A 91 -9.05 34.03 19.76
N ASP A 92 -8.45 35.16 19.40
CA ASP A 92 -7.10 35.56 19.84
C ASP A 92 -6.92 35.62 21.37
N HIS A 93 -8.00 35.90 22.09
CA HIS A 93 -7.99 35.99 23.57
C HIS A 93 -8.68 34.80 24.26
N ARG A 94 -9.15 33.82 23.49
CA ARG A 94 -9.68 32.55 24.02
C ARG A 94 -8.51 31.64 24.40
N GLU A 95 -8.72 30.81 25.42
CA GLU A 95 -7.74 29.81 25.84
C GLU A 95 -7.91 28.52 25.03
N PHE A 96 -6.80 27.97 24.53
CA PHE A 96 -6.74 26.67 23.85
C PHE A 96 -5.82 25.74 24.62
N GLY A 97 -6.19 24.46 24.66
CA GLY A 97 -5.34 23.37 25.11
C GLY A 97 -4.71 22.65 23.93
N TRP A 98 -3.50 22.15 24.10
CA TRP A 98 -2.89 21.21 23.15
C TRP A 98 -2.38 19.97 23.86
N THR A 99 -2.37 18.86 23.12
CA THR A 99 -1.77 17.58 23.52
C THR A 99 -0.90 17.06 22.39
N LEU A 100 0.33 16.65 22.70
CA LEU A 100 1.19 15.88 21.81
C LEU A 100 1.37 14.49 22.40
N GLU A 101 0.85 13.48 21.70
CA GLU A 101 1.04 12.07 22.02
C GLU A 101 2.14 11.52 21.12
N GLU A 102 3.27 11.15 21.72
CA GLU A 102 4.35 10.46 21.04
C GLU A 102 3.94 9.01 20.68
N GLU A 103 4.68 8.38 19.76
CA GLU A 103 4.34 7.06 19.24
C GLU A 103 4.33 5.99 20.34
N LEU A 104 5.23 6.14 21.32
CA LEU A 104 5.36 5.24 22.47
C LEU A 104 4.45 5.63 23.65
N GLY A 105 3.47 6.52 23.44
CA GLY A 105 2.44 6.87 24.41
C GLY A 105 2.82 7.93 25.44
N ILE A 106 3.98 8.59 25.30
CA ILE A 106 4.33 9.75 26.13
C ILE A 106 3.44 10.93 25.72
N VAL A 107 2.82 11.59 26.72
CA VAL A 107 1.85 12.67 26.48
C VAL A 107 2.36 13.99 27.05
N HIS A 108 2.48 14.98 26.19
CA HIS A 108 2.80 16.37 26.55
C HIS A 108 1.55 17.24 26.42
N ARG A 109 1.41 18.24 27.29
CA ARG A 109 0.25 19.14 27.30
C ARG A 109 0.67 20.56 27.57
N GLY A 110 -0.10 21.49 27.02
CA GLY A 110 0.04 22.91 27.33
C GLY A 110 -1.23 23.69 27.04
N ARG A 111 -1.20 24.97 27.38
CA ARG A 111 -2.26 25.93 27.07
C ARG A 111 -1.64 27.22 26.56
N PHE A 112 -2.39 27.93 25.73
CA PHE A 112 -2.00 29.25 25.23
C PHE A 112 -3.24 30.07 24.88
N ARG A 113 -3.06 31.40 24.78
CA ARG A 113 -3.96 32.25 23.98
C ARG A 113 -3.29 32.55 22.65
N PRO A 114 -3.98 32.50 21.50
CA PRO A 114 -3.34 32.73 20.21
C PRO A 114 -2.59 34.06 20.16
N SER A 115 -3.11 35.12 20.79
CA SER A 115 -2.43 36.43 20.91
C SER A 115 -1.02 36.38 21.54
N GLU A 116 -0.71 35.36 22.33
CA GLU A 116 0.61 35.16 22.98
C GLU A 116 1.60 34.45 22.05
N LEU A 117 1.13 33.82 20.96
CA LEU A 117 1.97 33.11 20.01
C LEU A 117 2.65 34.07 19.02
N ARG A 118 3.79 33.62 18.49
CA ARG A 118 4.53 34.34 17.44
C ARG A 118 3.62 34.59 16.25
N TRP A 119 3.49 35.86 15.87
CA TRP A 119 2.70 36.28 14.71
C TRP A 119 3.22 35.64 13.42
N GLY A 120 2.30 35.28 12.52
CA GLY A 120 2.61 34.80 11.17
C GLY A 120 1.94 35.69 10.14
N GLU A 121 0.73 35.31 9.73
CA GLU A 121 0.01 35.91 8.61
C GLU A 121 -1.46 36.17 8.97
N GLU A 122 -2.12 37.03 8.21
CA GLU A 122 -3.57 37.24 8.28
C GLU A 122 -4.23 37.07 6.91
N HIS A 123 -5.48 36.63 6.93
CA HIS A 123 -6.28 36.46 5.72
C HIS A 123 -7.75 36.72 6.00
N GLU A 124 -8.42 37.43 5.10
CA GLU A 124 -9.87 37.57 5.15
C GLU A 124 -10.52 36.40 4.42
N LEU A 125 -11.30 35.59 5.15
CA LEU A 125 -12.02 34.45 4.63
C LEU A 125 -13.50 34.60 4.95
N GLU A 126 -14.35 34.70 3.93
CA GLU A 126 -15.81 34.73 4.08
C GLU A 126 -16.29 35.86 5.03
N GLY A 127 -15.64 37.03 4.94
CA GLY A 127 -15.93 38.20 5.78
C GLY A 127 -15.43 38.10 7.22
N ARG A 128 -14.60 37.10 7.53
CA ARG A 128 -13.95 36.91 8.84
C ARG A 128 -12.44 37.05 8.68
N LEU A 129 -11.82 37.82 9.57
CA LEU A 129 -10.37 37.88 9.67
C LEU A 129 -9.86 36.61 10.36
N ILE A 130 -8.94 35.91 9.72
CA ILE A 130 -8.28 34.70 10.20
C ILE A 130 -6.80 35.01 10.44
N HIS A 131 -6.27 34.57 11.57
CA HIS A 131 -4.86 34.72 11.94
C HIS A 131 -4.16 33.38 11.91
N ARG A 132 -2.98 33.33 11.29
CA ARG A 132 -2.03 32.23 11.38
C ARG A 132 -0.88 32.62 12.30
N ARG A 133 -0.62 31.80 13.30
CA ARG A 133 0.42 32.00 14.31
C ARG A 133 1.22 30.72 14.52
N TRP A 134 2.37 30.84 15.17
CA TRP A 134 3.30 29.74 15.35
C TRP A 134 3.42 29.35 16.83
N LEU A 135 3.10 28.09 17.14
CA LEU A 135 3.33 27.48 18.43
C LEU A 135 4.65 26.69 18.38
N ASP A 136 5.68 27.17 19.08
CA ASP A 136 6.97 26.48 19.17
C ASP A 136 6.86 25.30 20.15
N LEU A 137 7.17 24.09 19.70
CA LEU A 137 7.30 22.96 20.60
C LEU A 137 8.57 23.11 21.47
N PRO A 138 8.54 22.70 22.75
CA PRO A 138 9.69 22.86 23.64
C PRO A 138 10.85 21.91 23.29
N ALA A 139 10.55 20.80 22.62
CA ALA A 139 11.51 19.78 22.21
C ALA A 139 11.05 19.10 20.92
N LEU A 140 12.00 18.54 20.17
CA LEU A 140 11.72 17.63 19.07
C LEU A 140 11.48 16.22 19.65
N PRO A 141 10.33 15.58 19.35
CA PRO A 141 10.11 14.17 19.69
C PRO A 141 11.15 13.24 19.01
N PRO A 142 11.32 11.99 19.50
CA PRO A 142 12.15 11.00 18.80
C PRO A 142 11.60 10.68 17.41
N ILE A 143 12.37 9.99 16.56
CA ILE A 143 11.87 9.44 15.29
C ILE A 143 10.58 8.66 15.53
N GLY A 144 9.55 8.92 14.72
CA GLY A 144 8.29 8.20 14.82
C GLY A 144 7.07 8.96 14.31
N TYR A 145 5.90 8.36 14.52
CA TYR A 145 4.58 8.89 14.19
C TYR A 145 3.87 9.38 15.45
N HIS A 146 3.69 10.69 15.55
CA HIS A 146 3.09 11.34 16.72
C HIS A 146 1.78 12.03 16.35
N ARG A 147 0.97 12.31 17.36
CA ARG A 147 -0.34 12.96 17.20
C ARG A 147 -0.41 14.25 18.00
N PHE A 148 -0.58 15.36 17.30
CA PHE A 148 -0.86 16.65 17.92
C PHE A 148 -2.35 16.95 17.84
N VAL A 149 -2.96 17.31 18.97
CA VAL A 149 -4.37 17.66 19.08
C VAL A 149 -4.50 19.05 19.70
N LEU A 150 -5.23 19.93 19.04
CA LEU A 150 -5.62 21.24 19.54
C LEU A 150 -7.09 21.19 19.96
N THR A 151 -7.42 21.73 21.13
CA THR A 151 -8.78 21.76 21.70
C THR A 151 -9.15 23.15 22.20
N ASP A 152 -10.37 23.61 21.93
CA ASP A 152 -10.90 24.84 22.53
C ASP A 152 -11.64 24.56 23.86
N SER A 153 -12.13 25.63 24.50
CA SER A 153 -12.92 25.54 25.74
C SER A 153 -14.33 24.95 25.56
N GLU A 154 -14.84 24.90 24.33
CA GLU A 154 -16.16 24.39 23.99
C GLU A 154 -16.12 22.90 23.62
N GLY A 155 -14.92 22.30 23.55
CA GLY A 155 -14.70 20.88 23.25
C GLY A 155 -14.46 20.58 21.77
N HIS A 156 -14.39 21.60 20.91
CA HIS A 156 -13.99 21.42 19.51
C HIS A 156 -12.51 21.06 19.43
N SER A 157 -12.15 20.21 18.47
CA SER A 157 -10.76 19.77 18.31
C SER A 157 -10.33 19.66 16.86
N ALA A 158 -9.03 19.86 16.64
CA ALA A 158 -8.33 19.59 15.40
C ALA A 158 -7.13 18.69 15.67
N ARG A 159 -6.75 17.87 14.69
CA ARG A 159 -5.65 16.92 14.79
C ARG A 159 -4.64 17.09 13.66
N MET A 160 -3.37 16.84 13.95
CA MET A 160 -2.26 16.79 13.00
C MET A 160 -1.39 15.57 13.31
N THR A 161 -0.92 14.88 12.27
CA THR A 161 0.15 13.89 12.41
C THR A 161 1.50 14.60 12.36
N LEU A 162 2.32 14.45 13.39
CA LEU A 162 3.71 14.91 13.39
C LEU A 162 4.61 13.70 13.13
N ILE A 163 5.36 13.72 12.03
CA ILE A 163 6.27 12.66 11.64
C ILE A 163 7.70 13.16 11.81
N VAL A 164 8.48 12.50 12.66
CA VAL A 164 9.92 12.76 12.78
C VAL A 164 10.66 11.66 12.01
N THR A 165 11.43 12.04 10.99
CA THR A 165 12.13 11.10 10.10
C THR A 165 13.63 11.06 10.41
N PRO A 166 14.30 9.92 10.20
CA PRO A 166 15.77 9.91 10.22
C PRO A 166 16.34 10.75 9.07
N ALA A 167 17.54 11.28 9.27
CA ALA A 167 18.22 12.10 8.23
C ALA A 167 18.75 11.25 7.07
N ARG A 168 18.88 9.94 7.27
CA ARG A 168 19.37 8.98 6.27
C ARG A 168 18.60 7.67 6.35
N ALA A 169 18.44 7.03 5.20
CA ALA A 169 17.98 5.65 5.16
C ALA A 169 19.00 4.71 5.82
N PHE A 170 18.52 3.60 6.37
CA PHE A 170 19.38 2.55 6.90
C PHE A 170 20.27 1.97 5.78
N VAL A 171 21.56 1.83 6.07
CA VAL A 171 22.54 1.15 5.20
C VAL A 171 23.15 0.00 6.00
N PRO A 172 23.10 -1.24 5.49
CA PRO A 172 23.71 -2.38 6.17
C PRO A 172 25.22 -2.18 6.40
N GLU A 173 25.73 -2.58 7.57
CA GLU A 173 27.14 -2.41 7.97
C GLU A 173 28.14 -2.96 6.94
N ILE A 174 27.82 -4.10 6.31
CA ILE A 174 28.65 -4.71 5.26
C ILE A 174 28.85 -3.82 4.02
N VAL A 175 27.94 -2.87 3.79
CA VAL A 175 28.01 -1.88 2.70
C VAL A 175 28.59 -0.56 3.21
N ALA A 176 28.22 -0.14 4.42
CA ALA A 176 28.68 1.13 5.00
C ALA A 176 30.17 1.12 5.36
N ASP A 177 30.63 0.07 6.04
CA ASP A 177 31.96 -0.04 6.64
C ASP A 177 32.78 -1.23 6.09
N GLY A 178 32.20 -2.00 5.18
CA GLY A 178 32.80 -3.20 4.58
C GLY A 178 33.36 -2.99 3.17
N PRO A 179 33.96 -4.04 2.57
CA PRO A 179 34.46 -4.00 1.18
C PRO A 179 33.35 -3.99 0.12
N GLY A 180 32.08 -3.93 0.53
CA GLY A 180 30.90 -4.12 -0.31
C GLY A 180 30.31 -5.53 -0.18
N ALA A 181 29.18 -5.73 -0.85
CA ALA A 181 28.40 -6.96 -0.83
C ALA A 181 28.00 -7.39 -2.24
N TRP A 182 27.78 -8.68 -2.43
CA TRP A 182 27.18 -9.22 -3.65
C TRP A 182 25.95 -10.05 -3.31
N GLY A 183 25.05 -10.23 -4.29
CA GLY A 183 23.85 -11.02 -4.15
C GLY A 183 23.36 -11.56 -5.50
N ILE A 184 22.32 -12.40 -5.46
CA ILE A 184 21.69 -12.96 -6.65
C ILE A 184 20.36 -12.24 -6.88
N ALA A 185 20.14 -11.67 -8.07
CA ALA A 185 18.82 -11.22 -8.48
C ALA A 185 18.07 -12.36 -9.19
N THR A 186 16.86 -12.67 -8.73
CA THR A 186 16.03 -13.74 -9.27
C THR A 186 14.59 -13.32 -9.50
N GLN A 187 13.91 -14.04 -10.38
CA GLN A 187 12.47 -13.98 -10.57
C GLN A 187 11.89 -15.23 -9.89
N VAL A 188 11.21 -15.07 -8.75
CA VAL A 188 10.75 -16.17 -7.89
C VAL A 188 9.88 -17.14 -8.67
N TYR A 189 8.98 -16.63 -9.51
CA TYR A 189 8.11 -17.45 -10.36
C TYR A 189 8.87 -18.40 -11.30
N ALA A 190 10.10 -18.04 -11.69
CA ALA A 190 10.92 -18.83 -12.61
C ALA A 190 11.79 -19.90 -11.91
N LEU A 191 11.82 -19.92 -10.58
CA LEU A 191 12.55 -20.95 -9.84
C LEU A 191 11.93 -22.33 -10.09
N ARG A 192 12.79 -23.34 -10.24
CA ARG A 192 12.41 -24.75 -10.34
C ARG A 192 13.00 -25.51 -9.16
N SER A 193 12.18 -26.35 -8.54
CA SER A 193 12.58 -27.20 -7.43
C SER A 193 12.00 -28.60 -7.59
N ALA A 194 12.45 -29.55 -6.77
CA ALA A 194 11.84 -30.89 -6.77
C ALA A 194 10.37 -30.84 -6.32
N GLY A 195 9.96 -29.83 -5.54
CA GLY A 195 8.61 -29.69 -4.98
C GLY A 195 7.70 -28.68 -5.70
N ASP A 196 8.17 -27.92 -6.70
CA ASP A 196 7.34 -26.88 -7.33
C ASP A 196 6.12 -27.43 -8.10
N TRP A 197 5.04 -26.66 -8.15
CA TRP A 197 3.80 -27.04 -8.84
C TRP A 197 3.67 -26.35 -10.20
N GLY A 198 4.79 -26.16 -10.92
CA GLY A 198 4.82 -25.50 -12.22
C GLY A 198 5.18 -24.01 -12.16
N VAL A 199 5.22 -23.42 -10.96
CA VAL A 199 5.71 -22.07 -10.66
C VAL A 199 6.63 -22.12 -9.44
N GLY A 200 7.68 -21.30 -9.42
CA GLY A 200 8.56 -21.23 -8.25
C GLY A 200 7.83 -20.74 -7.00
N SER A 201 8.22 -21.29 -5.85
CA SER A 201 7.55 -21.07 -4.56
C SER A 201 8.45 -20.37 -3.53
N TYR A 202 7.86 -19.92 -2.43
CA TYR A 202 8.61 -19.37 -1.29
C TYR A 202 9.55 -20.40 -0.65
N ALA A 203 9.20 -21.69 -0.66
CA ALA A 203 10.12 -22.75 -0.24
C ALA A 203 11.32 -22.86 -1.18
N GLY A 204 11.11 -22.78 -2.50
CA GLY A 204 12.21 -22.71 -3.47
C GLY A 204 13.09 -21.46 -3.28
N LEU A 205 12.50 -20.33 -2.88
CA LEU A 205 13.25 -19.13 -2.50
C LEU A 205 14.08 -19.35 -1.23
N ALA A 206 13.57 -20.07 -0.23
CA ALA A 206 14.31 -20.43 0.98
C ALA A 206 15.55 -21.27 0.66
N ASP A 207 15.40 -22.27 -0.22
CA ASP A 207 16.50 -23.11 -0.68
C ASP A 207 17.58 -22.28 -1.41
N LEU A 208 17.15 -21.38 -2.31
CA LEU A 208 18.06 -20.46 -3.00
C LEU A 208 18.77 -19.53 -2.02
N ALA A 209 18.04 -18.93 -1.07
CA ALA A 209 18.60 -18.00 -0.10
C ALA A 209 19.66 -18.69 0.77
N ALA A 210 19.37 -19.88 1.30
CA ALA A 210 20.32 -20.64 2.09
C ALA A 210 21.52 -21.11 1.26
N GLY A 211 21.28 -21.56 0.02
CA GLY A 211 22.33 -21.98 -0.91
C GLY A 211 23.28 -20.84 -1.29
N ALA A 212 22.73 -19.67 -1.64
CA ALA A 212 23.49 -18.49 -1.99
C ALA A 212 24.30 -17.96 -0.80
N ALA A 213 23.70 -17.92 0.40
CA ALA A 213 24.37 -17.49 1.62
C ALA A 213 25.60 -18.35 1.95
N ARG A 214 25.51 -19.69 1.79
CA ARG A 214 26.65 -20.60 1.95
C ARG A 214 27.80 -20.34 0.97
N LEU A 215 27.51 -19.71 -0.17
CA LEU A 215 28.51 -19.27 -1.15
C LEU A 215 29.05 -17.85 -0.86
N GLY A 216 28.57 -17.20 0.19
CA GLY A 216 28.97 -15.85 0.61
C GLY A 216 28.09 -14.73 0.04
N ALA A 217 26.93 -15.03 -0.55
CA ALA A 217 25.99 -14.00 -0.98
C ALA A 217 25.40 -13.29 0.25
N ALA A 218 25.41 -11.96 0.23
CA ALA A 218 24.81 -11.16 1.29
C ALA A 218 23.29 -11.06 1.17
N CYS A 219 22.75 -11.21 -0.04
CA CYS A 219 21.32 -11.19 -0.30
C CYS A 219 20.87 -11.99 -1.53
N VAL A 220 19.55 -12.26 -1.57
CA VAL A 220 18.82 -12.63 -2.78
C VAL A 220 17.80 -11.53 -3.09
N GLY A 221 17.97 -10.88 -4.23
CA GLY A 221 17.02 -9.94 -4.83
C GLY A 221 15.87 -10.67 -5.51
N VAL A 222 14.64 -10.22 -5.28
CA VAL A 222 13.43 -10.83 -5.84
C VAL A 222 12.61 -9.81 -6.61
N ASN A 223 11.85 -10.28 -7.60
CA ASN A 223 10.78 -9.48 -8.22
C ASN A 223 9.73 -9.03 -7.19
N PRO A 224 8.85 -8.08 -7.55
CA PRO A 224 7.76 -7.70 -6.67
C PRO A 224 6.90 -8.90 -6.31
N LEU A 225 6.69 -9.12 -5.01
CA LEU A 225 5.94 -10.25 -4.46
C LEU A 225 4.50 -9.89 -4.12
N HIS A 226 4.02 -8.80 -4.72
CA HIS A 226 2.73 -8.18 -4.47
C HIS A 226 1.56 -9.09 -4.82
N ALA A 227 0.45 -8.96 -4.10
CA ALA A 227 -0.78 -9.65 -4.42
C ALA A 227 -1.26 -9.29 -5.83
N LEU A 228 -1.44 -10.32 -6.66
CA LEU A 228 -2.00 -10.19 -8.01
C LEU A 228 -3.50 -10.50 -7.98
N PHE A 229 -4.01 -11.24 -8.95
CA PHE A 229 -5.42 -11.57 -9.08
C PHE A 229 -5.62 -13.11 -9.02
N PRO A 230 -5.73 -13.71 -7.82
CA PRO A 230 -5.89 -15.16 -7.66
C PRO A 230 -7.07 -15.74 -8.45
N SER A 231 -8.14 -14.96 -8.63
CA SER A 231 -9.33 -15.35 -9.39
C SER A 231 -9.20 -15.12 -10.90
N HIS A 232 -8.18 -14.39 -11.35
CA HIS A 232 -7.88 -14.12 -12.77
C HIS A 232 -6.38 -14.30 -13.06
N PRO A 233 -5.88 -15.55 -13.02
CA PRO A 233 -4.45 -15.88 -12.99
C PRO A 233 -3.66 -15.49 -14.26
N ASP A 234 -4.36 -15.16 -15.35
CA ASP A 234 -3.73 -14.64 -16.57
C ASP A 234 -3.18 -13.20 -16.37
N ARG A 235 -3.51 -12.54 -15.26
CA ARG A 235 -2.90 -11.27 -14.83
C ARG A 235 -1.71 -11.52 -13.91
N PHE A 236 -0.59 -11.92 -14.51
CA PHE A 236 0.61 -12.37 -13.79
C PHE A 236 1.76 -11.35 -13.76
N SER A 237 1.59 -10.14 -14.31
CA SER A 237 2.63 -9.10 -14.25
C SER A 237 2.87 -8.65 -12.80
N PRO A 238 4.09 -8.80 -12.25
CA PRO A 238 4.43 -8.33 -10.89
C PRO A 238 4.32 -6.81 -10.72
N TYR A 239 4.30 -6.06 -11.83
CA TYR A 239 4.29 -4.59 -11.86
C TYR A 239 2.90 -3.99 -12.03
N SER A 240 1.86 -4.82 -12.18
CA SER A 240 0.45 -4.39 -12.19
C SER A 240 -0.35 -5.10 -11.09
N PRO A 241 0.08 -5.02 -9.81
CA PRO A 241 -0.53 -5.78 -8.73
C PRO A 241 -1.91 -5.27 -8.34
N SER A 242 -2.70 -6.15 -7.74
CA SER A 242 -3.95 -5.79 -7.06
C SER A 242 -3.68 -4.95 -5.82
N SER A 243 -2.62 -5.28 -5.08
CA SER A 243 -2.11 -4.48 -3.95
C SER A 243 -0.62 -4.68 -3.73
N ARG A 244 0.10 -3.60 -3.39
CA ARG A 244 1.51 -3.62 -3.00
C ARG A 244 1.73 -3.95 -1.51
N ARG A 245 0.66 -4.04 -0.72
CA ARG A 245 0.71 -4.35 0.72
C ARG A 245 0.67 -5.86 1.00
N PHE A 246 -0.06 -6.61 0.19
CA PHE A 246 -0.31 -8.04 0.36
C PHE A 246 0.57 -8.87 -0.59
N LEU A 247 0.66 -10.17 -0.32
CA LEU A 247 1.58 -11.09 -1.01
C LEU A 247 0.89 -11.90 -2.12
N ASN A 248 1.65 -12.26 -3.16
CA ASN A 248 1.22 -13.17 -4.20
C ASN A 248 1.08 -14.59 -3.63
N THR A 249 -0.14 -15.11 -3.63
CA THR A 249 -0.47 -16.45 -3.10
C THR A 249 -0.12 -17.57 -4.09
N ALA A 250 0.20 -17.24 -5.35
CA ALA A 250 0.68 -18.21 -6.33
C ALA A 250 2.04 -18.82 -5.97
N TYR A 251 2.80 -18.17 -5.07
CA TYR A 251 4.10 -18.66 -4.61
C TYR A 251 4.02 -19.50 -3.33
N ILE A 252 2.82 -19.73 -2.79
CA ILE A 252 2.64 -20.65 -1.67
C ILE A 252 3.07 -22.05 -2.10
N ASP A 253 4.04 -22.60 -1.37
CA ASP A 253 4.42 -23.98 -1.49
C ASP A 253 3.44 -24.85 -0.71
N VAL A 254 2.58 -25.58 -1.43
CA VAL A 254 1.44 -26.28 -0.81
C VAL A 254 1.89 -27.44 0.09
N GLU A 255 2.99 -28.10 -0.26
CA GLU A 255 3.47 -29.28 0.45
C GLU A 255 4.15 -28.95 1.79
N THR A 256 4.69 -27.74 1.94
CA THR A 256 5.27 -27.26 3.21
C THR A 256 4.26 -26.65 4.17
N ILE A 257 2.98 -26.54 3.80
CA ILE A 257 1.91 -26.16 4.73
C ILE A 257 1.79 -27.27 5.79
N PRO A 258 1.90 -26.98 7.10
CA PRO A 258 1.83 -28.00 8.16
C PRO A 258 0.61 -28.93 8.06
N GLU A 259 -0.55 -28.37 7.72
CA GLU A 259 -1.79 -29.13 7.56
C GLU A 259 -1.74 -30.18 6.45
N PHE A 260 -0.82 -30.06 5.49
CA PHE A 260 -0.70 -31.00 4.36
C PHE A 260 -0.36 -32.43 4.81
N ALA A 261 0.47 -32.56 5.85
CA ALA A 261 0.84 -33.87 6.41
C ALA A 261 -0.34 -34.58 7.11
N GLU A 262 -1.27 -33.80 7.66
CA GLU A 262 -2.35 -34.27 8.53
C GLU A 262 -3.69 -34.42 7.79
N CYS A 263 -3.96 -33.57 6.80
CA CYS A 263 -5.21 -33.55 6.07
C CYS A 263 -5.34 -34.77 5.13
N GLN A 264 -6.14 -35.75 5.54
CA GLN A 264 -6.33 -36.99 4.77
C GLN A 264 -6.95 -36.73 3.39
N GLU A 265 -7.85 -35.75 3.27
CA GLU A 265 -8.45 -35.33 1.99
C GLU A 265 -7.36 -34.84 1.02
N ALA A 266 -6.51 -33.91 1.48
CA ALA A 266 -5.39 -33.37 0.70
C ALA A 266 -4.43 -34.48 0.24
N ARG A 267 -4.04 -35.38 1.16
CA ARG A 267 -3.15 -36.50 0.85
C ARG A 267 -3.73 -37.48 -0.16
N ARG A 268 -5.04 -37.77 -0.08
CA ARG A 268 -5.73 -38.62 -1.07
C ARG A 268 -5.81 -37.94 -2.44
N MET A 269 -6.11 -36.63 -2.46
CA MET A 269 -6.13 -35.85 -3.70
C MET A 269 -4.74 -35.85 -4.35
N PHE A 270 -3.70 -35.53 -3.59
CA PHE A 270 -2.32 -35.49 -4.05
C PHE A 270 -1.85 -36.85 -4.58
N ALA A 271 -2.14 -37.94 -3.87
CA ALA A 271 -1.74 -39.29 -4.28
C ALA A 271 -2.54 -39.84 -5.48
N SER A 272 -3.61 -39.16 -5.90
CA SER A 272 -4.45 -39.66 -7.00
C SER A 272 -3.69 -39.65 -8.34
N PRO A 273 -3.85 -40.67 -9.20
CA PRO A 273 -3.16 -40.71 -10.49
C PRO A 273 -3.46 -39.50 -11.39
N GLY A 274 -4.71 -39.01 -11.36
CA GLY A 274 -5.12 -37.84 -12.14
C GLY A 274 -4.44 -36.55 -11.68
N PHE A 275 -4.29 -36.37 -10.36
CA PHE A 275 -3.57 -35.24 -9.80
C PHE A 275 -2.08 -35.31 -10.15
N GLN A 276 -1.43 -36.48 -9.95
CA GLN A 276 -0.02 -36.67 -10.27
C GLN A 276 0.28 -36.46 -11.76
N ALA A 277 -0.61 -36.91 -12.65
CA ALA A 277 -0.49 -36.64 -14.09
C ALA A 277 -0.60 -35.13 -14.41
N SER A 278 -1.51 -34.42 -13.74
CA SER A 278 -1.68 -32.96 -13.91
C SER A 278 -0.47 -32.19 -13.37
N LEU A 279 0.05 -32.58 -12.20
CA LEU A 279 1.26 -32.03 -11.60
C LEU A 279 2.48 -32.24 -12.51
N ALA A 280 2.68 -33.46 -13.03
CA ALA A 280 3.76 -33.76 -13.97
C ALA A 280 3.64 -32.91 -15.24
N ARG A 281 2.41 -32.67 -15.73
CA ARG A 281 2.16 -31.82 -16.89
C ARG A 281 2.55 -30.36 -16.65
N VAL A 282 2.09 -29.74 -15.56
CA VAL A 282 2.39 -28.33 -15.27
C VAL A 282 3.88 -28.09 -15.01
N ARG A 283 4.56 -29.06 -14.39
CA ARG A 283 6.03 -29.03 -14.21
C ARG A 283 6.81 -29.19 -15.52
N GLY A 284 6.21 -29.85 -16.51
CA GLY A 284 6.81 -30.08 -17.83
C GLY A 284 6.70 -28.90 -18.79
N TYR A 285 5.92 -27.87 -18.48
CA TYR A 285 5.75 -26.72 -19.36
C TYR A 285 7.05 -25.89 -19.48
N ARG A 286 7.31 -25.43 -20.71
CA ARG A 286 8.44 -24.52 -21.00
C ARG A 286 8.22 -23.13 -20.41
N LEU A 287 6.99 -22.64 -20.45
CA LEU A 287 6.54 -21.39 -19.85
C LEU A 287 5.59 -21.71 -18.69
N ILE A 288 5.38 -20.75 -17.79
CA ILE A 288 4.48 -20.92 -16.66
C ILE A 288 3.05 -20.70 -17.14
N GLU A 289 2.22 -21.73 -17.02
CA GLU A 289 0.78 -21.64 -17.30
C GLU A 289 0.03 -21.37 -15.99
N TYR A 290 -0.05 -20.11 -15.59
CA TYR A 290 -0.61 -19.69 -14.29
C TYR A 290 -2.03 -20.21 -14.05
N ARG A 291 -2.85 -20.27 -15.11
CA ARG A 291 -4.22 -20.81 -15.04
C ARG A 291 -4.24 -22.29 -14.61
N ASP A 292 -3.35 -23.11 -15.17
CA ASP A 292 -3.28 -24.54 -14.85
C ASP A 292 -2.71 -24.75 -13.43
N VAL A 293 -1.70 -23.96 -13.05
CA VAL A 293 -1.14 -23.97 -11.70
C VAL A 293 -2.22 -23.62 -10.66
N ALA A 294 -2.98 -22.55 -10.90
CA ALA A 294 -4.06 -22.14 -10.02
C ALA A 294 -5.18 -23.18 -9.92
N GLN A 295 -5.57 -23.81 -11.04
CA GLN A 295 -6.56 -24.89 -11.06
C GLN A 295 -6.12 -26.11 -10.25
N LEU A 296 -4.82 -26.40 -10.21
CA LEU A 296 -4.25 -27.49 -9.43
C LEU A 296 -4.17 -27.14 -7.93
N ALA A 297 -3.68 -25.93 -7.61
CA ALA A 297 -3.43 -25.50 -6.24
C ALA A 297 -4.70 -25.15 -5.47
N ARG A 298 -5.69 -24.53 -6.12
CA ARG A 298 -6.88 -23.98 -5.46
C ARG A 298 -7.68 -25.01 -4.66
N PRO A 299 -8.06 -26.18 -5.21
CA PRO A 299 -8.80 -27.19 -4.45
C PRO A 299 -8.01 -27.73 -3.26
N MET A 300 -6.67 -27.83 -3.39
CA MET A 300 -5.81 -28.28 -2.30
C MET A 300 -5.80 -27.26 -1.16
N LEU A 301 -5.56 -25.99 -1.47
CA LEU A 301 -5.58 -24.90 -0.49
C LEU A 301 -6.93 -24.80 0.24
N GLU A 302 -8.04 -24.98 -0.47
CA GLU A 302 -9.37 -25.00 0.14
C GLU A 302 -9.58 -26.19 1.09
N ALA A 303 -9.10 -27.39 0.72
CA ALA A 303 -9.16 -28.56 1.60
C ALA A 303 -8.28 -28.36 2.85
N LEU A 304 -7.08 -27.81 2.69
CA LEU A 304 -6.19 -27.49 3.80
C LEU A 304 -6.78 -26.43 4.73
N TYR A 305 -7.42 -25.41 4.19
CA TYR A 305 -8.10 -24.40 5.00
C TYR A 305 -9.29 -24.97 5.77
N ARG A 306 -10.13 -25.81 5.14
CA ARG A 306 -11.22 -26.52 5.85
C ARG A 306 -10.67 -27.36 7.01
N TRP A 307 -9.56 -28.05 6.79
CA TRP A 307 -8.86 -28.79 7.85
C TRP A 307 -8.36 -27.84 8.95
N PHE A 308 -7.62 -26.80 8.59
CA PHE A 308 -7.11 -25.78 9.51
C PHE A 308 -8.20 -25.20 10.40
N ARG A 309 -9.36 -24.85 9.82
CA ARG A 309 -10.49 -24.33 10.59
C ARG A 309 -10.93 -25.31 11.66
N LYS A 310 -11.18 -26.56 11.27
CA LYS A 310 -11.69 -27.61 12.15
C LYS A 310 -10.69 -28.00 13.24
N THR A 311 -9.40 -28.04 12.93
CA THR A 311 -8.36 -28.55 13.86
C THR A 311 -7.67 -27.46 14.66
N HIS A 312 -7.57 -26.25 14.13
CA HIS A 312 -6.81 -25.17 14.75
C HIS A 312 -7.65 -23.96 15.13
N LEU A 313 -8.60 -23.55 14.28
CA LEU A 313 -9.38 -22.33 14.50
C LEU A 313 -10.55 -22.53 15.47
N GLU A 314 -11.40 -23.54 15.25
CA GLU A 314 -12.54 -23.88 16.13
C GLU A 314 -12.08 -24.32 17.53
N PRO A 315 -10.99 -25.10 17.69
CA PRO A 315 -10.50 -25.49 19.01
C PRO A 315 -9.54 -24.47 19.64
N GLU A 316 -9.26 -23.34 18.98
CA GLU A 316 -8.37 -22.27 19.46
C GLU A 316 -6.96 -22.76 19.87
N THR A 317 -6.37 -23.65 19.06
CA THR A 317 -4.97 -24.08 19.28
C THR A 317 -3.99 -22.91 19.11
N GLU A 318 -2.74 -23.07 19.54
CA GLU A 318 -1.68 -22.04 19.35
C GLU A 318 -1.58 -21.55 17.89
N ARG A 319 -1.70 -22.47 16.93
CA ARG A 319 -1.66 -22.13 15.50
C ARG A 319 -2.88 -21.32 15.04
N GLY A 320 -4.06 -21.63 15.58
CA GLY A 320 -5.29 -20.86 15.35
C GLY A 320 -5.23 -19.47 15.98
N LEU A 321 -4.70 -19.37 17.20
CA LEU A 321 -4.47 -18.09 17.90
C LEU A 321 -3.42 -17.23 17.17
N SER A 322 -2.36 -17.85 16.62
CA SER A 322 -1.38 -17.16 15.77
C SER A 322 -2.03 -16.55 14.52
N PHE A 323 -2.95 -17.28 13.87
CA PHE A 323 -3.73 -16.73 12.76
C PHE A 323 -4.64 -15.57 13.19
N ARG A 324 -5.32 -15.69 14.35
CA ARG A 324 -6.11 -14.57 14.90
C ARG A 324 -5.25 -13.34 15.22
N ALA A 325 -4.05 -13.55 15.75
CA ALA A 325 -3.08 -12.48 16.00
C ALA A 325 -2.62 -11.82 14.69
N PHE A 326 -2.37 -12.61 13.64
CA PHE A 326 -2.05 -12.10 12.30
C PHE A 326 -3.18 -11.23 11.75
N GLN A 327 -4.44 -11.67 11.87
CA GLN A 327 -5.60 -10.88 11.45
C GLN A 327 -5.71 -9.57 12.24
N ALA A 328 -5.51 -9.63 13.56
CA ALA A 328 -5.54 -8.44 14.42
C ALA A 328 -4.44 -7.44 14.06
N ALA A 329 -3.23 -7.92 13.76
CA ALA A 329 -2.10 -7.08 13.34
C ALA A 329 -2.34 -6.43 11.96
N GLY A 330 -2.98 -7.14 11.03
CA GLY A 330 -3.33 -6.59 9.71
C GLY A 330 -4.49 -5.58 9.71
N GLY A 331 -5.33 -5.61 10.74
CA GLY A 331 -6.38 -4.62 10.98
C GLY A 331 -7.41 -4.50 9.85
N GLU A 332 -7.98 -3.30 9.71
CA GLU A 332 -9.05 -3.04 8.75
C GLU A 332 -8.59 -3.17 7.29
N GLN A 333 -7.34 -2.83 6.99
CA GLN A 333 -6.79 -2.92 5.63
C GLN A 333 -6.68 -4.37 5.16
N ALA A 334 -6.23 -5.29 6.03
CA ALA A 334 -6.22 -6.73 5.73
C ALA A 334 -7.64 -7.25 5.53
N ARG A 335 -8.58 -6.86 6.38
CA ARG A 335 -10.00 -7.23 6.25
C ARG A 335 -10.57 -6.77 4.92
N ALA A 336 -10.37 -5.51 4.55
CA ALA A 336 -10.85 -4.95 3.29
C ALA A 336 -10.26 -5.70 2.08
N PHE A 337 -8.97 -6.03 2.11
CA PHE A 337 -8.32 -6.82 1.07
C PHE A 337 -8.94 -8.22 0.91
N ALA A 338 -9.15 -8.94 2.00
CA ALA A 338 -9.77 -10.27 1.94
C ALA A 338 -11.25 -10.23 1.48
N VAL A 339 -11.98 -9.18 1.85
CA VAL A 339 -13.35 -8.94 1.34
C VAL A 339 -13.33 -8.63 -0.16
N PHE A 340 -12.39 -7.81 -0.62
CA PHE A 340 -12.19 -7.55 -2.05
C PHE A 340 -11.93 -8.84 -2.82
N GLU A 341 -11.02 -9.71 -2.35
CA GLU A 341 -10.72 -10.98 -3.01
C GLU A 341 -11.97 -11.88 -3.14
N ALA A 342 -12.81 -11.94 -2.11
CA ALA A 342 -14.07 -12.68 -2.14
C ALA A 342 -15.11 -12.06 -3.09
N LEU A 343 -15.20 -10.73 -3.16
CA LEU A 343 -16.05 -10.03 -4.13
C LEU A 343 -15.54 -10.24 -5.56
N HIS A 344 -14.24 -10.09 -5.77
CA HIS A 344 -13.57 -10.24 -7.04
C HIS A 344 -13.73 -11.65 -7.58
N GLU A 345 -13.56 -12.67 -6.73
CA GLU A 345 -13.87 -14.05 -7.12
C GLU A 345 -15.30 -14.23 -7.62
N ARG A 346 -16.29 -13.73 -6.86
CA ARG A 346 -17.70 -13.87 -7.25
C ARG A 346 -17.95 -13.20 -8.59
N PHE A 347 -17.54 -11.94 -8.73
CA PHE A 347 -17.85 -11.18 -9.94
C PHE A 347 -17.01 -11.59 -11.15
N GLU A 348 -15.81 -12.11 -10.95
CA GLU A 348 -15.02 -12.70 -12.04
C GLU A 348 -15.73 -13.91 -12.64
N GLN A 349 -16.36 -14.76 -11.81
CA GLN A 349 -17.20 -15.88 -12.30
C GLN A 349 -18.44 -15.41 -13.07
N GLU A 350 -18.95 -14.22 -12.76
CA GLU A 350 -20.05 -13.56 -13.48
C GLU A 350 -19.58 -12.80 -14.74
N GLY A 351 -18.27 -12.75 -15.00
CA GLY A 351 -17.67 -12.05 -16.14
C GLY A 351 -17.40 -10.56 -15.92
N ASN A 352 -17.35 -10.09 -14.67
CA ASN A 352 -17.17 -8.70 -14.29
C ASN A 352 -16.17 -8.48 -13.13
N GLY A 353 -14.89 -8.83 -13.31
CA GLY A 353 -13.84 -8.57 -12.30
C GLY A 353 -13.56 -7.08 -12.01
N TYR A 354 -14.11 -6.15 -12.78
CA TYR A 354 -13.80 -4.72 -12.67
C TYR A 354 -14.68 -4.02 -11.64
N TRP A 355 -14.15 -3.73 -10.45
CA TRP A 355 -14.96 -3.24 -9.32
C TRP A 355 -15.76 -1.96 -9.59
N ARG A 356 -15.32 -1.11 -10.53
CA ARG A 356 -16.06 0.11 -10.87
C ARG A 356 -17.35 -0.16 -11.64
N GLN A 357 -17.52 -1.38 -12.14
CA GLN A 357 -18.73 -1.86 -12.78
C GLN A 357 -19.59 -2.73 -11.84
N TRP A 358 -19.16 -2.96 -10.59
CA TRP A 358 -20.00 -3.61 -9.58
C TRP A 358 -21.19 -2.72 -9.21
N PRO A 359 -22.25 -3.24 -8.56
CA PRO A 359 -23.31 -2.42 -8.00
C PRO A 359 -22.75 -1.31 -7.09
N ASP A 360 -23.37 -0.13 -7.09
CA ASP A 360 -22.87 1.07 -6.37
C ASP A 360 -22.56 0.79 -4.90
N GLY A 361 -23.44 0.04 -4.22
CA GLY A 361 -23.25 -0.36 -2.82
C GLY A 361 -22.04 -1.27 -2.56
N LEU A 362 -21.38 -1.82 -3.59
CA LEU A 362 -20.21 -2.69 -3.44
C LEU A 362 -18.90 -2.03 -3.88
N ARG A 363 -18.95 -0.77 -4.33
CA ARG A 363 -17.77 -0.04 -4.80
C ARG A 363 -16.97 0.60 -3.68
N ARG A 364 -17.52 0.71 -2.47
CA ARG A 364 -16.87 1.36 -1.32
C ARG A 364 -16.70 0.34 -0.18
N PRO A 365 -15.48 0.16 0.38
CA PRO A 365 -15.23 -0.86 1.40
C PRO A 365 -16.03 -0.72 2.70
N ASP A 366 -16.40 0.52 3.03
CA ASP A 366 -17.11 0.92 4.24
C ASP A 366 -18.64 0.93 4.06
N SER A 367 -19.15 0.53 2.89
CA SER A 367 -20.58 0.51 2.64
C SER A 367 -21.31 -0.57 3.46
N PRO A 368 -22.60 -0.35 3.81
CA PRO A 368 -23.41 -1.36 4.48
C PRO A 368 -23.50 -2.68 3.72
N GLU A 369 -23.57 -2.64 2.38
CA GLU A 369 -23.68 -3.84 1.55
C GLU A 369 -22.39 -4.66 1.53
N VAL A 370 -21.22 -4.03 1.59
CA VAL A 370 -19.93 -4.74 1.71
C VAL A 370 -19.80 -5.38 3.09
N ILE A 371 -20.23 -4.69 4.15
CA ILE A 371 -20.27 -5.25 5.51
C ILE A 371 -21.19 -6.48 5.54
N ALA A 372 -22.41 -6.36 5.03
CA ALA A 372 -23.36 -7.47 4.96
C ALA A 372 -22.85 -8.63 4.08
N PHE A 373 -22.15 -8.32 2.99
CA PHE A 373 -21.50 -9.34 2.16
C PHE A 373 -20.41 -10.09 2.95
N ALA A 374 -19.56 -9.38 3.69
CA ALA A 374 -18.50 -9.98 4.48
C ALA A 374 -19.05 -10.90 5.57
N GLU A 375 -20.10 -10.47 6.29
CA GLU A 375 -20.77 -11.28 7.32
C GLU A 375 -21.38 -12.56 6.73
N LYS A 376 -22.07 -12.45 5.59
CA LYS A 376 -22.69 -13.60 4.91
C LYS A 376 -21.65 -14.59 4.35
N ASN A 377 -20.45 -14.13 4.02
CA ASN A 377 -19.40 -14.91 3.36
C ASN A 377 -18.14 -15.05 4.24
N LEU A 378 -18.29 -15.03 5.57
CA LEU A 378 -17.17 -14.97 6.52
C LEU A 378 -16.11 -16.05 6.27
N GLU A 379 -16.52 -17.30 6.07
CA GLU A 379 -15.59 -18.40 5.81
C GLU A 379 -14.73 -18.15 4.56
N ARG A 380 -15.32 -17.57 3.51
CA ARG A 380 -14.60 -17.28 2.27
C ARG A 380 -13.67 -16.08 2.40
N VAL A 381 -14.07 -15.05 3.13
CA VAL A 381 -13.20 -13.92 3.49
C VAL A 381 -12.01 -14.42 4.32
N GLU A 382 -12.25 -15.26 5.32
CA GLU A 382 -11.19 -15.83 6.16
C GLU A 382 -10.25 -16.77 5.38
N PHE A 383 -10.73 -17.46 4.33
CA PHE A 383 -9.85 -18.21 3.43
C PHE A 383 -8.78 -17.32 2.79
N PHE A 384 -9.15 -16.15 2.28
CA PHE A 384 -8.18 -15.22 1.68
C PHE A 384 -7.21 -14.62 2.70
N HIS A 385 -7.67 -14.36 3.93
CA HIS A 385 -6.77 -14.04 5.04
C HIS A 385 -5.80 -15.17 5.34
N TRP A 386 -6.28 -16.41 5.38
CA TRP A 386 -5.44 -17.58 5.66
C TRP A 386 -4.37 -17.76 4.58
N LEU A 387 -4.68 -17.52 3.30
CA LEU A 387 -3.66 -17.52 2.25
C LEU A 387 -2.56 -16.48 2.51
N GLN A 388 -2.90 -15.27 2.94
CA GLN A 388 -1.91 -14.25 3.29
C GLN A 388 -1.07 -14.66 4.50
N PHE A 389 -1.68 -15.29 5.52
CA PHE A 389 -0.97 -15.85 6.67
C PHE A 389 0.05 -16.92 6.26
N ILE A 390 -0.32 -17.83 5.37
CA ILE A 390 0.59 -18.85 4.85
C ILE A 390 1.71 -18.23 4.02
N ALA A 391 1.39 -17.27 3.13
CA ALA A 391 2.38 -16.57 2.32
C ALA A 391 3.39 -15.80 3.17
N ASP A 392 2.93 -15.10 4.22
CA ASP A 392 3.78 -14.37 5.17
C ASP A 392 4.73 -15.31 5.90
N GLN A 393 4.23 -16.43 6.43
CA GLN A 393 5.05 -17.44 7.10
C GLN A 393 6.14 -18.01 6.19
N GLN A 394 5.80 -18.37 4.95
CA GLN A 394 6.77 -18.95 4.03
C GLN A 394 7.80 -17.92 3.52
N LEU A 395 7.40 -16.68 3.28
CA LEU A 395 8.34 -15.61 2.92
C LEU A 395 9.28 -15.28 4.09
N GLY A 396 8.75 -15.26 5.32
CA GLY A 396 9.55 -15.14 6.54
C GLY A 396 10.55 -16.28 6.69
N ALA A 397 10.13 -17.52 6.43
CA ALA A 397 11.01 -18.68 6.42
C ALA A 397 12.12 -18.56 5.35
N ALA A 398 11.80 -18.03 4.16
CA ALA A 398 12.80 -17.79 3.12
C ALA A 398 13.85 -16.75 3.52
N HIS A 399 13.42 -15.66 4.17
CA HIS A 399 14.34 -14.69 4.76
C HIS A 399 15.22 -15.32 5.85
N GLY A 400 14.59 -16.04 6.79
CA GLY A 400 15.28 -16.73 7.88
C GLY A 400 16.33 -17.73 7.38
N ALA A 401 15.99 -18.55 6.38
CA ALA A 401 16.90 -19.54 5.80
C ALA A 401 18.18 -18.90 5.23
N GLY A 402 18.08 -17.72 4.60
CA GLY A 402 19.24 -16.95 4.16
C GLY A 402 20.06 -16.42 5.33
N LYS A 403 19.40 -15.81 6.33
CA LYS A 403 20.05 -15.26 7.53
C LYS A 403 20.80 -16.33 8.33
N ASP A 404 20.15 -17.46 8.59
CA ASP A 404 20.71 -18.59 9.33
C ASP A 404 21.90 -19.24 8.60
N ALA A 405 21.91 -19.17 7.27
CA ALA A 405 23.01 -19.63 6.43
C ALA A 405 24.13 -18.59 6.22
N GLY A 406 24.03 -17.41 6.84
CA GLY A 406 25.09 -16.40 6.87
C GLY A 406 24.87 -15.16 6.00
N ALA A 407 23.70 -14.98 5.37
CA ALA A 407 23.42 -13.78 4.60
C ALA A 407 23.37 -12.54 5.51
N ALA A 408 24.18 -11.52 5.20
CA ALA A 408 24.21 -10.28 5.97
C ALA A 408 22.88 -9.50 5.88
N MET A 409 22.26 -9.46 4.69
CA MET A 409 21.02 -8.70 4.43
C MET A 409 19.78 -9.59 4.28
N GLY A 410 19.92 -10.83 3.79
CA GLY A 410 18.78 -11.74 3.58
C GLY A 410 18.07 -11.49 2.25
N LEU A 411 16.80 -11.09 2.26
CA LEU A 411 16.04 -10.81 1.04
C LEU A 411 16.10 -9.33 0.67
N TYR A 412 16.35 -9.04 -0.60
CA TYR A 412 16.23 -7.71 -1.20
C TYR A 412 14.93 -7.66 -2.02
N ARG A 413 13.92 -6.98 -1.50
CA ARG A 413 12.58 -6.91 -2.13
C ARG A 413 12.51 -5.76 -3.12
N ASP A 414 11.72 -5.98 -4.16
CA ASP A 414 11.34 -4.96 -5.14
C ASP A 414 9.92 -4.44 -4.85
N LEU A 415 9.74 -3.13 -4.91
CA LEU A 415 8.47 -2.42 -4.72
C LEU A 415 8.05 -1.81 -6.05
N ALA A 416 7.08 -2.44 -6.72
CA ALA A 416 6.45 -1.89 -7.92
C ALA A 416 5.96 -0.44 -7.73
N VAL A 417 6.10 0.36 -8.79
CA VAL A 417 5.76 1.79 -8.79
C VAL A 417 4.27 2.04 -8.51
N GLY A 418 3.39 1.17 -8.98
CA GLY A 418 1.96 1.38 -8.94
C GLY A 418 1.16 0.11 -8.66
N ILE A 419 -0.15 0.28 -8.75
CA ILE A 419 -1.18 -0.75 -8.61
C ILE A 419 -2.05 -0.72 -9.86
N ALA A 420 -2.71 -1.83 -10.16
CA ALA A 420 -3.75 -1.82 -11.16
C ALA A 420 -4.95 -0.97 -10.67
N GLY A 421 -5.51 -0.14 -11.55
CA GLY A 421 -6.62 0.77 -11.23
C GLY A 421 -7.94 0.07 -10.84
N ASP A 422 -7.98 -1.25 -10.98
CA ASP A 422 -9.05 -2.18 -10.63
C ASP A 422 -8.65 -3.22 -9.57
N GLY A 423 -7.50 -3.03 -8.92
CA GLY A 423 -7.04 -3.86 -7.82
C GLY A 423 -7.70 -3.54 -6.47
N ALA A 424 -7.42 -4.37 -5.49
CA ALA A 424 -7.88 -4.23 -4.11
C ALA A 424 -7.46 -2.91 -3.47
N GLU A 425 -6.20 -2.48 -3.70
CA GLU A 425 -5.70 -1.22 -3.14
C GLU A 425 -6.38 -0.02 -3.80
N ALA A 426 -6.69 -0.09 -5.09
CA ALA A 426 -7.42 0.96 -5.81
C ALA A 426 -8.89 1.03 -5.37
N TRP A 427 -9.51 -0.11 -5.05
CA TRP A 427 -10.85 -0.16 -4.48
C TRP A 427 -10.87 0.37 -3.03
N ALA A 428 -9.85 0.10 -2.24
CA ALA A 428 -9.79 0.51 -0.84
C ALA A 428 -9.43 1.98 -0.64
N GLU A 429 -8.46 2.49 -1.41
CA GLU A 429 -7.82 3.80 -1.17
C GLU A 429 -8.25 4.86 -2.19
N GLN A 430 -9.50 4.78 -2.68
CA GLN A 430 -10.00 5.63 -3.77
C GLN A 430 -9.79 7.13 -3.53
N ASP A 431 -9.93 7.59 -2.29
CA ASP A 431 -9.83 9.01 -1.94
C ASP A 431 -8.38 9.52 -1.92
N ALA A 432 -7.39 8.62 -1.92
CA ALA A 432 -5.96 8.94 -1.98
C ALA A 432 -5.40 8.86 -3.41
N LEU A 433 -6.20 8.46 -4.40
CA LEU A 433 -5.77 8.21 -5.76
C LEU A 433 -6.43 9.16 -6.75
N ALA A 434 -5.65 9.66 -7.72
CA ALA A 434 -6.19 10.40 -8.87
C ALA A 434 -6.74 9.40 -9.89
N LEU A 435 -8.03 9.06 -9.77
CA LEU A 435 -8.67 8.09 -10.65
C LEU A 435 -8.98 8.69 -12.03
N GLY A 436 -8.78 7.90 -13.10
CA GLY A 436 -9.03 8.33 -14.48
C GLY A 436 -7.79 8.88 -15.21
N VAL A 437 -6.63 8.90 -14.53
CA VAL A 437 -5.32 9.10 -15.13
C VAL A 437 -4.42 7.91 -14.83
N SER A 438 -3.44 7.66 -15.69
CA SER A 438 -2.49 6.56 -15.56
C SER A 438 -1.08 7.10 -15.34
N VAL A 439 -0.27 6.32 -14.63
CA VAL A 439 1.18 6.55 -14.57
C VAL A 439 1.80 6.06 -15.87
N GLY A 440 2.87 6.71 -16.31
CA GLY A 440 3.57 6.30 -17.51
C GLY A 440 4.91 7.00 -17.65
N ALA A 441 5.47 6.92 -18.84
CA ALA A 441 6.68 7.62 -19.21
C ALA A 441 6.46 8.42 -20.50
N PRO A 442 7.01 9.64 -20.62
CA PRO A 442 6.99 10.37 -21.87
C PRO A 442 7.76 9.60 -22.97
N PRO A 443 7.59 9.95 -24.26
CA PRO A 443 8.36 9.39 -25.35
C PRO A 443 9.87 9.38 -25.09
N ASP A 444 10.51 8.28 -25.45
CA ASP A 444 11.96 8.08 -25.34
C ASP A 444 12.52 7.35 -26.58
N PRO A 445 13.85 7.22 -26.75
CA PRO A 445 14.46 6.58 -27.93
C PRO A 445 14.06 5.11 -28.17
N LEU A 446 13.66 4.38 -27.13
CA LEU A 446 13.24 2.98 -27.19
C LEU A 446 11.72 2.84 -27.30
N ALA A 447 10.97 3.80 -26.75
CA ALA A 447 9.52 3.89 -26.79
C ALA A 447 9.07 5.25 -27.34
N LEU A 448 9.08 5.40 -28.67
CA LEU A 448 8.78 6.67 -29.36
C LEU A 448 7.36 7.22 -29.11
N LYS A 449 6.44 6.39 -28.59
CA LYS A 449 5.07 6.81 -28.22
C LYS A 449 4.93 7.10 -26.72
N GLY A 450 6.00 6.94 -25.96
CA GLY A 450 5.94 6.85 -24.50
C GLY A 450 5.39 5.50 -24.06
N GLN A 451 5.10 5.42 -22.77
CA GLN A 451 4.60 4.22 -22.11
C GLN A 451 3.41 4.60 -21.23
N ASP A 452 2.37 3.78 -21.27
CA ASP A 452 1.20 3.84 -20.38
C ASP A 452 1.21 2.52 -19.60
N TRP A 453 1.38 2.59 -18.28
CA TRP A 453 1.68 1.44 -17.41
C TRP A 453 0.48 0.91 -16.66
#